data_AF-A0A8J3F9D8-F1
#
_entry.id   AF-A0A8J3F9D8-F1
#
_cell.length_a   1.000
_cell.length_b   1.000
_cell.length_c   1.000
_cell.angle_alpha   90.00
_cell.angle_beta   90.00
_cell.angle_gamma   90.00
#
_symmetry.space_group_name_H-M   'P 1'
#
loop_
_entity.id
_entity.type
_entity.pdbx_description
1 polymer ?
#
loop_
_entity_poly.entity_id
_entity_poly.type
_entity_poly.pdbx_seq_one_letter_code
_entity_poly.pdbx_strand_id
1 'polypeptide(L)'
;MFQRMRRISAAAVAVGAVIAGTAVVAAPAEARACHPRRGMTLAGGQLGAYHYLVCGTQSTPQPIQIRRYDGPLPVNPTGTWTTVATGTGGANYQCTSSATKYWSIEGGYNSRQFACT
;
A
#
# COMPACT_ATOMS: atom_id res chain seq x y z
N MET A 1 31.40 -71.68 22.54
CA MET A 1 31.53 -70.55 23.48
C MET A 1 30.76 -69.39 22.90
N PHE A 2 29.52 -69.15 23.33
CA PHE A 2 28.75 -67.96 22.93
C PHE A 2 28.05 -67.38 24.16
N GLN A 3 28.43 -66.17 24.51
CA GLN A 3 27.84 -65.36 25.57
C GLN A 3 27.22 -64.10 24.95
N ARG A 4 25.95 -63.87 25.32
CA ARG A 4 25.24 -62.58 25.51
C ARG A 4 25.02 -61.76 24.22
N MET A 5 23.91 -61.04 24.02
CA MET A 5 23.20 -60.15 24.95
C MET A 5 21.71 -59.95 24.58
N ARG A 6 20.93 -59.79 25.65
CA ARG A 6 19.65 -59.05 25.82
C ARG A 6 19.29 -58.04 24.71
N ARG A 7 18.01 -57.94 24.37
CA ARG A 7 17.08 -56.89 24.86
C ARG A 7 15.64 -57.10 24.36
N ILE A 8 14.74 -56.64 25.22
CA ILE A 8 13.28 -56.71 25.19
C ILE A 8 12.77 -55.51 24.37
N SER A 9 11.63 -55.67 23.66
CA SER A 9 10.45 -54.80 23.78
C SER A 9 9.73 -54.46 22.46
N ALA A 10 8.42 -54.66 22.56
CA ALA A 10 7.32 -53.85 22.03
C ALA A 10 7.01 -53.90 20.53
N ALA A 11 5.89 -54.55 20.26
CA ALA A 11 5.08 -54.40 19.07
C ALA A 11 4.57 -52.95 18.90
N ALA A 12 4.53 -52.48 17.66
CA ALA A 12 3.65 -51.38 17.25
C ALA A 12 3.16 -51.68 15.84
N VAL A 13 1.91 -52.14 15.73
CA VAL A 13 1.19 -52.25 14.46
C VAL A 13 0.64 -50.86 14.15
N ALA A 14 1.26 -50.15 13.22
CA ALA A 14 0.73 -48.89 12.70
C ALA A 14 -0.10 -49.19 11.45
N VAL A 15 -1.43 -49.17 11.59
CA VAL A 15 -2.36 -49.17 10.45
C VAL A 15 -2.31 -47.77 9.83
N GLY A 16 -1.61 -47.64 8.71
CA GLY A 16 -1.57 -46.41 7.93
C GLY A 16 -2.89 -46.19 7.19
N ALA A 17 -3.68 -45.21 7.63
CA ALA A 17 -4.83 -44.71 6.87
C ALA A 17 -4.33 -43.88 5.67
N VAL A 18 -4.60 -44.36 4.46
CA VAL A 18 -4.34 -43.60 3.23
C VAL A 18 -5.47 -42.59 3.06
N ILE A 19 -5.21 -41.33 3.42
CA ILE A 19 -6.11 -40.23 3.09
C ILE A 19 -5.83 -39.86 1.64
N ALA A 20 -6.73 -40.25 0.74
CA ALA A 20 -6.75 -39.77 -0.64
C ALA A 20 -7.11 -38.28 -0.63
N GLY A 21 -6.09 -37.43 -0.48
CA GLY A 21 -6.22 -35.99 -0.61
C GLY A 21 -6.42 -35.64 -2.09
N THR A 22 -7.60 -35.16 -2.44
CA THR A 22 -7.82 -34.45 -3.71
C THR A 22 -6.88 -33.25 -3.74
N ALA A 23 -5.86 -33.31 -4.58
CA ALA A 23 -5.01 -32.15 -4.85
C ALA A 23 -5.89 -31.10 -5.55
N VAL A 24 -6.32 -30.10 -4.80
CA VAL A 24 -6.89 -28.89 -5.38
C VAL A 24 -5.72 -28.20 -6.08
N VAL A 25 -5.61 -28.40 -7.39
CA VAL A 25 -4.68 -27.63 -8.21
C VAL A 25 -5.23 -26.20 -8.19
N ALA A 26 -4.74 -25.40 -7.25
CA ALA A 26 -4.92 -23.96 -7.31
C ALA A 26 -4.28 -23.52 -8.63
N ALA A 27 -5.11 -23.04 -9.56
CA ALA A 27 -4.62 -22.39 -10.76
C ALA A 27 -3.61 -21.32 -10.31
N PRO A 28 -2.48 -21.15 -11.03
CA PRO A 28 -1.53 -20.11 -10.68
C PRO A 28 -2.29 -18.80 -10.65
N ALA A 29 -2.40 -18.19 -9.46
CA ALA A 29 -2.87 -16.84 -9.34
C ALA A 29 -1.91 -16.02 -10.20
N GLU A 30 -2.38 -15.60 -11.38
CA GLU A 30 -1.65 -14.65 -12.21
C GLU A 30 -1.23 -13.53 -11.27
N ALA A 31 0.08 -13.34 -11.11
CA ALA A 31 0.60 -12.23 -10.34
C ALA A 31 0.20 -10.96 -11.09
N ARG A 32 -1.02 -10.47 -10.85
CA ARG A 32 -1.54 -9.28 -11.48
C ARG A 32 -0.62 -8.16 -11.04
N ALA A 33 0.11 -7.60 -12.00
CA ALA A 33 1.00 -6.47 -11.75
C ALA A 33 0.16 -5.30 -11.21
N CYS A 34 0.24 -5.10 -9.91
CA CYS A 34 -0.45 -4.01 -9.24
C CYS A 34 0.29 -2.70 -9.55
N HIS A 35 -0.46 -1.64 -9.83
CA HIS A 35 0.11 -0.32 -10.09
C HIS A 35 -0.57 0.76 -9.24
N PRO A 36 0.20 1.70 -8.67
CA PRO A 36 -0.36 2.79 -7.90
C PRO A 36 -1.05 3.78 -8.84
N ARG A 37 -2.29 4.16 -8.52
CA ARG A 37 -3.00 5.28 -9.11
C ARG A 37 -3.15 6.38 -8.08
N ARG A 38 -2.70 7.58 -8.45
CA ARG A 38 -2.72 8.74 -7.59
C ARG A 38 -2.99 10.00 -8.39
N GLY A 39 -3.63 10.97 -7.76
CA GLY A 39 -3.93 12.25 -8.37
C GLY A 39 -4.43 13.27 -7.38
N MET A 40 -4.50 14.51 -7.86
CA MET A 40 -4.97 15.67 -7.10
C MET A 40 -5.74 16.59 -8.05
N THR A 41 -6.82 17.17 -7.54
CA THR A 41 -7.71 18.09 -8.23
C THR A 41 -8.01 19.29 -7.35
N LEU A 42 -8.18 20.46 -7.94
CA LEU A 42 -8.63 21.68 -7.27
C LEU A 42 -9.99 22.09 -7.86
N ALA A 43 -11.00 22.23 -7.01
CA ALA A 43 -12.32 22.74 -7.39
C ALA A 43 -12.91 23.59 -6.26
N GLY A 44 -13.37 24.80 -6.56
CA GLY A 44 -14.06 25.66 -5.57
C GLY A 44 -13.24 26.00 -4.32
N GLY A 45 -11.91 26.10 -4.42
CA GLY A 45 -11.04 26.32 -3.26
C GLY A 45 -10.80 25.08 -2.39
N GLN A 46 -11.23 23.90 -2.83
CA GLN A 46 -10.98 22.63 -2.16
C GLN A 46 -10.03 21.77 -2.99
N LEU A 47 -8.98 21.28 -2.34
CA LEU A 47 -8.09 20.26 -2.87
C LEU A 47 -8.65 18.87 -2.54
N GLY A 48 -8.87 18.07 -3.57
CA GLY A 48 -9.18 16.64 -3.45
C GLY A 48 -8.01 15.82 -3.94
N ALA A 49 -7.66 14.76 -3.22
CA ALA A 49 -6.58 13.85 -3.59
C ALA A 49 -7.00 12.40 -3.42
N TYR A 50 -6.43 11.52 -4.25
CA TYR A 50 -6.70 10.08 -4.20
C TYR A 50 -5.45 9.22 -4.35
N HIS A 51 -5.45 8.05 -3.73
CA HIS A 51 -4.38 7.05 -3.84
C HIS A 51 -4.92 5.62 -3.67
N TYR A 52 -4.77 4.83 -4.72
CA TYR A 52 -5.22 3.43 -4.76
C TYR A 52 -4.14 2.55 -5.37
N LEU A 53 -4.03 1.32 -4.89
CA LEU A 53 -3.30 0.26 -5.57
C LEU A 53 -4.29 -0.52 -6.43
N VAL A 54 -4.10 -0.54 -7.74
CA VAL A 54 -5.00 -1.20 -8.70
C VAL A 54 -4.38 -2.51 -9.14
N CYS A 55 -5.08 -3.62 -8.91
CA CYS A 55 -4.67 -4.98 -9.26
C CYS A 55 -5.76 -5.61 -10.16
N GLY A 56 -5.71 -5.33 -11.47
CA GLY A 56 -6.79 -5.70 -12.39
C GLY A 56 -8.08 -4.93 -12.12
N THR A 57 -9.17 -5.62 -11.77
CA THR A 57 -10.47 -5.00 -11.42
C THR A 57 -10.58 -4.60 -9.95
N GLN A 58 -9.67 -5.08 -9.09
CA GLN A 58 -9.66 -4.74 -7.67
C GLN A 58 -8.88 -3.45 -7.45
N SER A 59 -9.45 -2.55 -6.63
CA SER A 59 -8.78 -1.34 -6.16
C SER A 59 -8.72 -1.33 -4.64
N THR A 60 -7.51 -1.26 -4.09
CA THR A 60 -7.28 -1.19 -2.65
C THR A 60 -6.92 0.24 -2.27
N PRO A 61 -7.67 0.90 -1.38
CA PRO A 61 -7.33 2.25 -0.91
C PRO A 61 -5.98 2.24 -0.20
N GLN A 62 -5.15 3.26 -0.44
CA GLN A 62 -3.83 3.40 0.15
C GLN A 62 -3.76 4.68 1.01
N PRO A 63 -2.84 4.75 1.98
CA PRO A 63 -2.59 5.98 2.71
C PRO A 63 -2.22 7.12 1.76
N ILE A 64 -2.75 8.31 2.03
CA ILE A 64 -2.45 9.51 1.27
C ILE A 64 -2.30 10.70 2.21
N GLN A 65 -1.40 11.61 1.83
CA GLN A 65 -1.21 12.90 2.48
C GLN A 65 -1.25 14.01 1.44
N ILE A 66 -2.05 15.04 1.71
CA ILE A 66 -1.95 16.33 1.04
C ILE A 66 -0.93 17.15 1.81
N ARG A 67 0.09 17.62 1.13
CA ARG A 67 1.18 18.40 1.70
C ARG A 67 1.27 19.76 1.05
N ARG A 68 1.60 20.77 1.84
CA ARG A 68 1.79 22.16 1.44
C ARG A 68 3.26 22.55 1.57
N TYR A 69 3.77 23.33 0.63
CA TYR A 69 5.07 23.97 0.71
C TYR A 69 4.87 25.48 0.91
N ASP A 70 5.41 26.00 2.01
CA ASP A 70 5.35 27.41 2.37
C ASP A 70 6.65 28.11 1.92
N GLY A 71 6.64 28.65 0.71
CA GLY A 71 7.77 29.41 0.16
C GLY A 71 7.75 29.49 -1.37
N PRO A 72 8.60 30.33 -1.99
CA PRO A 72 8.80 30.29 -3.44
C PRO A 72 9.29 28.90 -3.83
N LEU A 73 8.60 28.23 -4.77
CA LEU A 73 8.92 26.85 -5.11
C LEU A 73 10.22 26.80 -5.92
N PRO A 74 11.35 26.34 -5.36
CA PRO A 74 12.55 26.13 -6.15
C PRO A 74 12.37 24.86 -7.00
N VAL A 75 13.17 24.71 -8.05
CA VAL A 75 13.25 23.46 -8.84
C VAL A 75 13.53 22.24 -7.94
N ASN A 76 14.20 22.49 -6.81
CA ASN A 76 14.41 21.54 -5.71
C ASN A 76 13.95 22.19 -4.38
N PRO A 77 12.73 21.95 -3.91
CA PRO A 77 12.28 22.48 -2.62
C PRO A 77 13.12 21.92 -1.48
N THR A 78 13.94 22.77 -0.86
CA THR A 78 14.73 22.46 0.35
C THR A 78 14.00 22.80 1.64
N GLY A 79 12.87 23.50 1.56
CA GLY A 79 12.00 23.77 2.69
C GLY A 79 11.15 22.57 3.12
N THR A 80 10.49 22.73 4.26
CA THR A 80 9.69 21.65 4.86
C THR A 80 8.30 21.60 4.23
N TRP A 81 7.93 20.43 3.69
CA TRP A 81 6.54 20.13 3.35
C TRP A 81 5.73 19.90 4.63
N THR A 82 4.60 20.60 4.77
CA THR A 82 3.66 20.41 5.90
C THR A 82 2.46 19.62 5.45
N THR A 83 2.14 18.52 6.15
CA THR A 83 0.91 17.76 5.89
C THR A 83 -0.30 18.54 6.39
N VAL A 84 -1.27 18.78 5.51
CA VAL A 84 -2.49 19.56 5.81
C VAL A 84 -3.76 18.69 5.86
N ALA A 85 -3.73 17.53 5.21
CA ALA A 85 -4.78 16.53 5.31
C ALA A 85 -4.21 15.14 5.08
N THR A 86 -4.80 14.14 5.73
CA THR A 86 -4.48 12.73 5.56
C THR A 86 -5.75 11.94 5.29
N GLY A 87 -5.60 10.77 4.70
CA GLY A 87 -6.73 9.86 4.48
C GLY A 87 -6.28 8.53 3.90
N THR A 88 -7.27 7.71 3.56
CA THR A 88 -7.07 6.37 2.99
C THR A 88 -7.96 6.24 1.76
N GLY A 89 -7.37 6.01 0.59
CA GLY A 89 -8.09 6.07 -0.70
C GLY A 89 -8.30 7.50 -1.18
N GLY A 90 -8.65 8.43 -0.29
CA GLY A 90 -8.74 9.85 -0.59
C GLY A 90 -8.58 10.75 0.63
N ALA A 91 -8.28 12.02 0.37
CA ALA A 91 -8.20 13.09 1.35
C ALA A 91 -8.68 14.41 0.73
N ASN A 92 -9.21 15.30 1.55
CA ASN A 92 -9.68 16.62 1.13
C ASN A 92 -9.10 17.69 2.05
N TYR A 93 -8.84 18.87 1.49
CA TYR A 93 -8.38 20.03 2.23
C TYR A 93 -9.03 21.30 1.68
N GLN A 94 -9.66 22.09 2.54
CA GLN A 94 -10.14 23.41 2.18
C GLN A 94 -8.98 24.40 2.25
N CYS A 95 -8.76 25.14 1.16
CA CYS A 95 -7.80 26.23 1.17
C CYS A 95 -8.34 27.39 1.98
N THR A 96 -7.50 27.92 2.85
CA THR A 96 -7.85 28.99 3.80
C THR A 96 -6.89 30.17 3.71
N SER A 97 -6.06 30.25 2.67
CA SER A 97 -4.92 31.16 2.64
C SER A 97 -5.00 32.10 1.46
N SER A 98 -5.05 33.41 1.71
CA SER A 98 -5.03 34.43 0.66
C SER A 98 -3.74 34.51 -0.17
N ALA A 99 -2.71 33.71 0.15
CA ALA A 99 -1.44 33.68 -0.55
C ALA A 99 -1.30 32.38 -1.36
N THR A 100 -0.82 32.49 -2.60
CA THR A 100 -0.50 31.31 -3.43
C THR A 100 0.53 30.43 -2.72
N LYS A 101 0.12 29.23 -2.31
CA LYS A 101 1.01 28.17 -1.83
C LYS A 101 1.12 27.08 -2.88
N TYR A 102 1.87 26.04 -2.54
CA TYR A 102 2.04 24.89 -3.42
C TYR A 102 1.62 23.64 -2.69
N TRP A 103 0.86 22.80 -3.37
CA TRP A 103 0.32 21.57 -2.82
C TRP A 103 0.76 20.37 -3.65
N SER A 104 1.02 19.25 -2.98
CA SER A 104 1.33 17.97 -3.61
C SER A 104 0.81 16.82 -2.77
N ILE A 105 0.73 15.64 -3.38
CA ILE A 105 0.52 14.38 -2.70
C ILE A 105 1.85 13.75 -2.32
N GLU A 106 1.87 12.99 -1.22
CA GLU A 106 3.06 12.25 -0.84
C GLU A 106 3.54 11.26 -1.92
N GLY A 107 4.85 11.25 -2.18
CA GLY A 107 5.49 10.40 -3.19
C GLY A 107 5.26 10.82 -4.65
N GLY A 108 4.45 11.85 -4.92
CA GLY A 108 4.30 12.46 -6.25
C GLY A 108 5.31 13.59 -6.44
N TYR A 109 6.39 13.33 -7.18
CA TYR A 109 7.26 14.42 -7.65
C TYR A 109 6.61 15.13 -8.84
N ASN A 110 6.78 16.47 -8.88
CA ASN A 110 6.31 17.44 -9.87
C ASN A 110 4.87 17.97 -9.67
N SER A 111 4.69 18.66 -8.54
CA SER A 111 4.18 20.04 -8.48
C SER A 111 3.33 20.50 -9.67
N ARG A 112 2.13 19.94 -9.81
CA ARG A 112 1.03 20.73 -10.37
C ARG A 112 0.76 21.83 -9.36
N GLN A 113 1.23 23.03 -9.67
CA GLN A 113 0.95 24.22 -8.89
C GLN A 113 -0.57 24.40 -8.87
N PHE A 114 -1.21 24.05 -7.77
CA PHE A 114 -2.60 24.39 -7.55
C PHE A 114 -2.61 25.70 -6.80
N ALA A 115 -2.63 26.83 -7.50
CA ALA A 115 -2.85 28.11 -6.84
C ALA A 115 -4.24 28.08 -6.21
N CYS A 116 -4.29 28.07 -4.89
CA CYS A 116 -5.50 27.95 -4.11
C CYS A 116 -5.50 29.08 -3.10
N THR A 117 -6.62 29.78 -2.97
CA THR A 117 -6.81 30.86 -2.01
C THR A 117 -7.98 30.55 -1.09
#